data_AF-A0ABD2JU18-F1
#
_entry.id   AF-A0ABD2JU18-F1
#
_cell.length_a   1.000
_cell.length_b   1.000
_cell.length_c   1.000
_cell.angle_alpha   90.00
_cell.angle_beta   90.00
_cell.angle_gamma   90.00
#
_symmetry.space_group_name_H-M   'P 1'
#
loop_
_entity.id
_entity.type
_entity.pdbx_description
1 polymer ?
#
loop_
_entity_poly.entity_id
_entity_poly.type
_entity_poly.pdbx_seq_one_letter_code
_entity_poly.pdbx_strand_id
1 'polypeptide(L)'
;MRHLRRTAKMDIYAAQQSRQLRRVICAADSQWSTDGNATIGANRALMEMLATQLLPFNLVDGVGFQQFVGKLQPKYKIPSRHYFPRYELPFCFEAMKCIKEGLRSIEEEERLKNLLENVKRFVRKVRKSRVLTEQLAELQQKEEAISFGLREDKDNRFSNIKKTIANAIELRLKQAEEQKNLVLATILDPRFKTIYLDSSRLNQYKDWQHRPVHLRWRQDKKPKLK
;
A
#
# COMPACT_ATOMS: atom_id res chain seq x y z
N MET A 1 -51.27 35.74 -25.05
CA MET A 1 -50.24 36.61 -24.42
C MET A 1 -49.67 36.09 -23.08
N ARG A 2 -50.49 35.55 -22.14
CA ARG A 2 -49.99 35.12 -20.79
C ARG A 2 -49.15 33.82 -20.81
N HIS A 3 -49.41 32.89 -21.73
CA HIS A 3 -48.66 31.61 -21.83
C HIS A 3 -47.21 31.80 -22.27
N LEU A 4 -46.96 32.69 -23.24
CA LEU A 4 -45.61 33.00 -23.76
C LEU A 4 -44.70 33.65 -22.71
N ARG A 5 -45.25 34.40 -21.74
CA ARG A 5 -44.48 35.00 -20.64
C ARG A 5 -44.07 33.97 -19.59
N ARG A 6 -44.84 32.89 -19.41
CA ARG A 6 -44.49 31.80 -18.49
C ARG A 6 -43.36 30.94 -19.05
N THR A 7 -43.40 30.61 -20.34
CA THR A 7 -42.33 29.82 -20.98
C THR A 7 -41.00 30.57 -20.98
N ALA A 8 -41.01 31.86 -21.37
CA ALA A 8 -39.80 32.69 -21.33
C ALA A 8 -39.20 32.81 -19.92
N LYS A 9 -40.03 32.89 -18.87
CA LYS A 9 -39.55 32.96 -17.49
C LYS A 9 -38.93 31.63 -17.02
N MET A 10 -39.45 30.49 -17.48
CA MET A 10 -38.88 29.17 -17.20
C MET A 10 -37.57 28.95 -17.97
N ASP A 11 -37.47 29.43 -19.21
CA ASP A 11 -36.25 29.33 -20.03
C ASP A 11 -35.11 30.17 -19.43
N ILE A 12 -35.42 31.36 -18.91
CA ILE A 12 -34.45 32.22 -18.19
C ILE A 12 -33.97 31.53 -16.91
N TYR A 13 -34.86 30.91 -16.15
CA TYR A 13 -34.49 30.18 -14.92
C TYR A 13 -33.62 28.95 -15.21
N ALA A 14 -33.96 28.18 -16.26
CA ALA A 14 -33.17 27.04 -16.72
C ALA A 14 -31.79 27.46 -17.24
N ALA A 15 -31.71 28.57 -17.96
CA ALA A 15 -30.43 29.15 -18.43
C ALA A 15 -29.58 29.67 -17.26
N GLN A 16 -30.19 30.24 -16.22
CA GLN A 16 -29.50 30.73 -15.03
C GLN A 16 -28.97 29.58 -14.17
N GLN A 17 -29.76 28.52 -13.96
CA GLN A 17 -29.30 27.29 -13.30
C GLN A 17 -28.18 26.60 -14.09
N SER A 18 -28.30 26.52 -15.42
CA SER A 18 -27.26 25.95 -16.29
C SER A 18 -25.94 26.74 -16.22
N ARG A 19 -26.00 28.08 -16.11
CA ARG A 19 -24.83 28.94 -15.92
C ARG A 19 -24.21 28.78 -14.53
N GLN A 20 -25.01 28.62 -13.48
CA GLN A 20 -24.52 28.34 -12.12
C GLN A 20 -23.84 26.96 -12.04
N LEU A 21 -24.45 25.91 -12.61
CA LEU A 21 -23.86 24.58 -12.70
C LEU A 21 -22.53 24.58 -13.47
N ARG A 22 -22.45 25.28 -14.61
CA ARG A 22 -21.19 25.43 -15.36
C ARG A 22 -20.10 26.14 -14.55
N ARG A 23 -20.42 27.15 -13.75
CA ARG A 23 -19.44 27.85 -12.90
C ARG A 23 -18.90 26.97 -11.78
N VAL A 24 -19.75 26.14 -11.16
CA VAL A 24 -19.32 25.20 -10.10
C VAL A 24 -18.42 24.11 -10.67
N ILE A 25 -18.71 23.61 -11.88
CA ILE A 25 -17.86 22.63 -12.59
C ILE A 25 -16.50 23.25 -12.94
N CYS A 26 -16.48 24.47 -13.49
CA CYS A 26 -15.23 25.16 -13.84
C CYS A 26 -14.34 25.50 -12.61
N ALA A 27 -14.93 25.72 -11.43
CA ALA A 27 -14.17 25.92 -10.19
C ALA A 27 -13.59 24.60 -9.63
N ALA A 28 -14.23 23.47 -9.93
CA ALA A 28 -13.75 22.14 -9.58
C ALA A 28 -12.69 21.59 -10.56
N ASP A 29 -12.55 22.18 -11.75
CA ASP A 29 -11.63 21.79 -12.82
C ASP A 29 -10.22 22.42 -12.72
N SER A 30 -9.92 23.15 -11.63
CA SER A 30 -8.58 23.72 -11.47
C SER A 30 -7.53 22.62 -11.32
N GLN A 31 -6.56 22.64 -12.23
CA GLN A 31 -5.37 21.79 -12.16
C GLN A 31 -4.62 22.09 -10.87
N TRP A 32 -3.94 21.06 -10.33
CA TRP A 32 -3.06 21.29 -9.19
C TRP A 32 -1.96 22.27 -9.56
N SER A 33 -1.57 23.09 -8.58
CA SER A 33 -0.40 23.95 -8.73
C SER A 33 0.86 23.09 -8.88
N THR A 34 1.83 23.61 -9.63
CA THR A 34 3.12 22.95 -9.84
C THR A 34 3.85 22.68 -8.52
N ASP A 35 3.75 23.64 -7.59
CA ASP A 35 4.46 23.61 -6.31
C ASP A 35 3.53 23.22 -5.14
N GLY A 36 2.33 22.73 -5.46
CA GLY A 36 1.38 22.30 -4.44
C GLY A 36 1.84 21.02 -3.74
N ASN A 37 1.60 20.93 -2.44
CA ASN A 37 1.90 19.74 -1.64
C ASN A 37 1.35 18.44 -2.26
N ALA A 38 0.17 18.51 -2.89
CA ALA A 38 -0.43 17.38 -3.57
C ALA A 38 0.38 16.92 -4.81
N THR A 39 0.85 17.86 -5.63
CA THR A 39 1.71 17.58 -6.80
C THR A 39 3.05 17.01 -6.38
N ILE A 40 3.68 17.62 -5.37
CA ILE A 40 4.95 17.15 -4.81
C ILE A 40 4.79 15.74 -4.24
N GLY A 41 3.72 15.49 -3.49
CA GLY A 41 3.42 14.16 -2.95
C GLY A 41 3.23 13.11 -4.05
N ALA A 42 2.50 13.45 -5.11
CA ALA A 42 2.29 12.56 -6.25
C ALA A 42 3.58 12.30 -7.04
N ASN A 43 4.41 13.32 -7.27
CA ASN A 43 5.71 13.16 -7.94
C ASN A 43 6.64 12.24 -7.16
N ARG A 44 6.73 12.42 -5.83
CA ARG A 44 7.55 11.59 -4.96
C ARG A 44 7.07 10.14 -4.94
N ALA A 45 5.76 9.92 -4.81
CA ALA A 45 5.19 8.57 -4.87
C ALA A 45 5.43 7.90 -6.24
N LEU A 46 5.36 8.67 -7.33
CA LEU A 46 5.66 8.16 -8.66
C LEU A 46 7.15 7.84 -8.83
N MET A 47 8.05 8.70 -8.34
CA MET A 47 9.49 8.45 -8.32
C MET A 47 9.84 7.20 -7.50
N GLU A 48 9.21 7.04 -6.34
CA GLU A 48 9.37 5.86 -5.49
C GLU A 48 8.91 4.59 -6.21
N MET A 49 7.76 4.61 -6.87
CA MET A 49 7.30 3.48 -7.70
C MET A 49 8.31 3.14 -8.80
N LEU A 50 8.82 4.15 -9.52
CA LEU A 50 9.81 3.95 -10.58
C LEU A 50 11.10 3.32 -10.04
N ALA A 51 11.58 3.80 -8.89
CA ALA A 51 12.81 3.30 -8.27
C ALA A 51 12.65 1.90 -7.65
N THR A 52 11.58 1.68 -6.88
CA THR A 52 11.35 0.41 -6.16
C THR A 52 11.03 -0.75 -7.09
N GLN A 53 10.33 -0.49 -8.19
CA GLN A 53 9.97 -1.50 -9.19
C GLN A 53 10.94 -1.55 -10.38
N LEU A 54 12.04 -0.77 -10.34
CA LEU A 54 13.04 -0.67 -11.42
C LEU A 54 12.39 -0.38 -12.80
N LEU A 55 11.37 0.47 -12.82
CA LEU A 55 10.64 0.80 -14.03
C LEU A 55 11.37 1.88 -14.83
N PRO A 56 11.33 1.84 -16.17
CA PRO A 56 11.98 2.83 -16.99
C PRO A 56 11.26 4.18 -16.91
N PHE A 57 12.00 5.29 -16.92
CA PHE A 57 11.43 6.65 -16.81
C PHE A 57 10.46 7.00 -17.93
N ASN A 58 10.58 6.36 -19.11
CA ASN A 58 9.66 6.57 -20.23
C ASN A 58 8.22 6.09 -19.95
N LEU A 59 7.98 5.33 -18.87
CA LEU A 59 6.64 4.90 -18.45
C LEU A 59 5.68 6.08 -18.29
N VAL A 60 6.16 7.20 -17.73
CA VAL A 60 5.33 8.38 -17.43
C VAL A 60 4.84 9.11 -18.69
N ASP A 61 5.56 8.93 -19.80
CA ASP A 61 5.20 9.46 -21.11
C ASP A 61 4.28 8.49 -21.88
N GLY A 62 4.08 7.26 -21.38
CA GLY A 62 3.26 6.24 -22.02
C GLY A 62 1.78 6.62 -22.01
N VAL A 63 1.15 6.63 -23.20
CA VAL A 63 -0.26 7.03 -23.38
C VAL A 63 -1.22 6.26 -22.47
N GLY A 64 -1.03 4.95 -22.31
CA GLY A 64 -1.88 4.14 -21.43
C GLY A 64 -1.75 4.54 -19.96
N PHE A 65 -0.54 4.84 -19.50
CA PHE A 65 -0.29 5.30 -18.14
C PHE A 65 -0.89 6.70 -17.90
N GLN A 66 -0.71 7.62 -18.83
CA GLN A 66 -1.30 8.96 -18.75
C GLN A 66 -2.84 8.91 -18.73
N GLN A 67 -3.46 8.04 -19.52
CA GLN A 67 -4.91 7.83 -19.48
C GLN A 67 -5.38 7.24 -18.15
N PHE A 68 -4.64 6.27 -17.62
CA PHE A 68 -4.93 5.65 -16.32
C PHE A 68 -4.88 6.69 -15.20
N VAL A 69 -3.78 7.44 -15.09
CA VAL A 69 -3.63 8.50 -14.10
C VAL A 69 -4.64 9.61 -14.32
N GLY A 70 -4.90 10.01 -15.57
CA GLY A 70 -5.93 11.01 -15.89
C GLY A 70 -7.34 10.59 -15.49
N LYS A 71 -7.64 9.29 -15.42
CA LYS A 71 -8.89 8.79 -14.84
C LYS A 71 -8.90 8.76 -13.32
N LEU A 72 -7.76 8.43 -12.69
CA LEU A 72 -7.65 8.38 -11.24
C LEU A 72 -7.59 9.77 -10.59
N GLN A 73 -6.78 10.66 -11.17
CA GLN A 73 -6.56 12.01 -10.71
C GLN A 73 -6.44 12.98 -11.91
N PRO A 74 -7.58 13.48 -12.42
CA PRO A 74 -7.62 14.38 -13.56
C PRO A 74 -6.89 15.72 -13.35
N LYS A 75 -6.74 16.14 -12.08
CA LYS A 75 -6.12 17.42 -11.74
C LYS A 75 -4.60 17.39 -11.74
N TYR A 76 -4.00 16.19 -11.71
CA TYR A 76 -2.56 16.01 -11.63
C TYR A 76 -1.95 16.00 -13.04
N LYS A 77 -0.97 16.88 -13.24
CA LYS A 77 -0.16 16.91 -14.46
C LYS A 77 1.13 16.12 -14.23
N ILE A 78 1.25 15.00 -14.91
CA ILE A 78 2.45 14.16 -14.83
C ILE A 78 3.63 14.93 -15.45
N PRO A 79 4.76 15.08 -14.72
CA PRO A 79 5.97 15.64 -15.28
C PRO A 79 6.58 14.77 -16.39
N SER A 80 7.37 15.38 -17.28
CA SER A 80 8.09 14.63 -18.31
C SER A 80 9.04 13.59 -17.70
N ARG A 81 9.30 12.48 -18.41
CA ARG A 81 10.34 11.50 -18.03
C ARG A 81 11.70 12.10 -17.64
N HIS A 82 12.05 13.27 -18.17
CA HIS A 82 13.33 13.95 -17.88
C HIS A 82 13.34 14.69 -16.54
N TYR A 83 12.16 14.99 -15.99
CA TYR A 83 12.01 15.67 -14.72
C TYR A 83 12.47 14.79 -13.55
N PHE A 84 12.02 13.54 -13.52
CA PHE A 84 12.30 12.58 -12.45
C PHE A 84 13.80 12.37 -12.17
N PRO A 85 14.65 12.01 -13.15
CA PRO A 85 16.08 11.86 -12.89
C PRO A 85 16.77 13.18 -12.54
N ARG A 86 16.25 14.32 -12.99
CA ARG A 86 16.87 15.63 -12.78
C ARG A 86 16.54 16.26 -11.44
N TYR A 87 15.32 16.04 -10.91
CA TYR A 87 14.80 16.77 -9.75
C TYR A 87 14.32 15.87 -8.60
N GLU A 88 13.68 14.73 -8.89
CA GLU A 88 13.13 13.85 -7.83
C GLU A 88 14.14 12.78 -7.38
N LEU A 89 14.90 12.22 -8.31
CA LEU A 89 15.90 11.18 -8.01
C LEU A 89 17.02 11.66 -7.05
N PRO A 90 17.59 12.88 -7.20
CA PRO A 90 18.57 13.40 -6.24
C PRO A 90 18.03 13.46 -4.80
N PHE A 91 16.77 13.85 -4.63
CA PHE A 91 16.11 13.90 -3.33
C PHE A 91 16.00 12.51 -2.69
N CYS A 92 15.61 11.49 -3.46
CA CYS A 92 15.60 10.10 -2.99
C CYS A 92 17.00 9.60 -2.60
N PHE A 93 18.03 9.98 -3.37
CA PHE A 93 19.41 9.59 -3.09
C PHE A 93 19.94 10.22 -1.80
N GLU A 94 19.63 11.49 -1.55
CA GLU A 94 20.02 12.21 -0.34
C GLU A 94 19.42 11.58 0.92
N ALA A 95 18.11 11.25 0.89
CA ALA A 95 17.47 10.51 1.97
C ALA A 95 18.15 9.16 2.25
N MET A 96 18.48 8.40 1.20
CA MET A 96 19.19 7.13 1.33
C MET A 96 20.62 7.30 1.89
N LYS A 97 21.32 8.38 1.49
CA LYS A 97 22.64 8.69 2.03
C LYS A 97 22.57 8.97 3.54
N CYS A 98 21.64 9.79 3.99
CA CYS A 98 21.43 10.06 5.42
C CYS A 98 21.12 8.79 6.20
N ILE A 99 20.27 7.91 5.67
CA ILE A 99 19.97 6.61 6.29
C ILE A 99 21.22 5.73 6.37
N LYS A 100 22.01 5.64 5.30
CA LYS A 100 23.26 4.86 5.29
C LYS A 100 24.32 5.42 6.25
N GLU A 101 24.39 6.74 6.40
CA GLU A 101 25.26 7.39 7.38
C GLU A 101 24.79 7.12 8.81
N GLY A 102 23.49 7.19 9.07
CA GLY A 102 22.89 6.80 10.36
C GLY A 102 23.03 5.31 10.68
N LEU A 103 22.92 4.42 9.68
CA LEU A 103 23.17 2.99 9.86
C LEU A 103 24.65 2.70 10.14
N ARG A 104 25.58 3.44 9.53
CA ARG A 104 27.00 3.36 9.87
C ARG A 104 27.28 3.82 11.30
N SER A 105 26.56 4.81 11.83
CA SER A 105 26.69 5.16 13.25
C SER A 105 26.10 4.10 14.19
N ILE A 106 25.26 3.19 13.69
CA ILE A 106 24.73 2.03 14.44
C ILE A 106 25.71 0.84 14.44
N GLU A 107 26.82 0.88 13.67
CA GLU A 107 27.93 -0.09 13.74
C GLU A 107 28.68 -0.08 15.11
N GLU A 108 28.13 0.56 16.15
CA GLU A 108 28.38 0.28 17.58
C GLU A 108 28.28 -1.22 17.96
N GLU A 109 27.88 -2.08 17.04
CA GLU A 109 28.04 -3.54 17.13
C GLU A 109 29.49 -3.93 17.51
N GLU A 110 30.51 -3.19 17.07
CA GLU A 110 31.91 -3.40 17.49
C GLU A 110 32.11 -3.11 18.99
N ARG A 111 31.46 -2.07 19.53
CA ARG A 111 31.47 -1.76 20.97
C ARG A 111 30.71 -2.83 21.76
N LEU A 112 29.57 -3.31 21.25
CA LEU A 112 28.80 -4.39 21.84
C LEU A 112 29.55 -5.73 21.83
N LYS A 113 30.27 -6.04 20.74
CA LYS A 113 31.16 -7.22 20.65
C LYS A 113 32.30 -7.14 21.66
N ASN A 114 32.92 -5.98 21.81
CA ASN A 114 33.97 -5.76 22.81
C ASN A 114 33.44 -5.86 24.25
N LEU A 115 32.25 -5.30 24.52
CA LEU A 115 31.57 -5.46 25.80
C LEU A 115 31.24 -6.93 26.07
N LEU A 116 30.73 -7.65 25.07
CA LEU A 116 30.43 -9.08 25.15
C LEU A 116 31.69 -9.89 25.45
N GLU A 117 32.83 -9.60 24.81
CA GLU A 117 34.09 -10.27 25.15
C GLU A 117 34.58 -9.93 26.55
N ASN A 118 34.42 -8.70 27.02
CA ASN A 118 34.76 -8.32 28.39
C ASN A 118 33.88 -9.06 29.41
N VAL A 119 32.58 -9.14 29.16
CA VAL A 119 31.62 -9.91 29.97
C VAL A 119 31.99 -11.39 29.96
N LYS A 120 32.27 -12.00 28.80
CA LYS A 120 32.76 -13.38 28.73
C LYS A 120 34.06 -13.57 29.51
N ARG A 121 34.99 -12.63 29.44
CA ARG A 121 36.26 -12.65 30.18
C ARG A 121 36.04 -12.59 31.68
N PHE A 122 35.08 -11.78 32.13
CA PHE A 122 34.63 -11.72 33.52
C PHE A 122 33.99 -13.04 33.96
N VAL A 123 33.07 -13.61 33.17
CA VAL A 123 32.44 -14.92 33.44
C VAL A 123 33.49 -16.04 33.57
N ARG A 124 34.51 -16.04 32.70
CA ARG A 124 35.66 -16.97 32.80
C ARG A 124 36.43 -16.81 34.12
N LYS A 125 36.59 -15.57 34.62
CA LYS A 125 37.25 -15.30 35.92
C LYS A 125 36.39 -15.76 37.09
N VAL A 126 35.10 -15.46 37.06
CA VAL A 126 34.12 -15.89 38.08
C VAL A 126 34.13 -17.42 38.20
N ARG A 127 34.06 -18.14 37.07
CA ARG A 127 34.08 -19.61 37.03
C ARG A 127 35.36 -20.25 37.58
N LYS A 128 36.48 -19.53 37.57
CA LYS A 128 37.75 -20.00 38.17
C LYS A 128 37.80 -19.78 39.68
N SER A 129 36.98 -18.88 40.22
CA SER A 129 36.91 -18.57 41.65
C SER A 129 35.85 -19.43 42.32
N ARG A 130 36.28 -20.34 43.21
CA ARG A 130 35.39 -21.24 43.95
C ARG A 130 34.35 -20.47 44.77
N VAL A 131 34.79 -19.41 45.47
CA VAL A 131 33.93 -18.54 46.31
C VAL A 131 32.85 -17.84 45.50
N LEU A 132 33.21 -17.26 44.34
CA LEU A 132 32.24 -16.53 43.51
C LEU A 132 31.27 -17.47 42.79
N THR A 133 31.69 -18.70 42.52
CA THR A 133 30.84 -19.70 41.85
C THR A 133 29.75 -20.21 42.80
N GLU A 134 30.08 -20.40 44.08
CA GLU A 134 29.12 -20.77 45.13
C GLU A 134 28.09 -19.63 45.35
N GLN A 135 28.56 -18.38 45.46
CA GLN A 135 27.68 -17.20 45.57
C GLN A 135 26.78 -16.99 44.33
N LEU A 136 27.29 -17.27 43.12
CA LEU A 136 26.50 -17.20 41.90
C LEU A 136 25.41 -18.29 41.87
N ALA A 137 25.71 -19.50 42.33
CA ALA A 137 24.74 -20.60 42.38
C ALA A 137 23.59 -20.30 43.35
N GLU A 138 23.88 -19.66 44.49
CA GLU A 138 22.85 -19.18 45.44
C GLU A 138 21.96 -18.09 44.83
N LEU A 139 22.51 -17.20 44.00
CA LEU A 139 21.73 -16.17 43.30
C LEU A 139 20.91 -16.74 42.15
N GLN A 140 21.44 -17.70 41.40
CA GLN A 140 20.74 -18.37 40.30
C GLN A 140 19.52 -19.15 40.79
N GLN A 141 19.63 -19.85 41.93
CA GLN A 141 18.49 -20.51 42.56
C GLN A 141 17.37 -19.52 42.95
N LYS A 142 17.71 -18.31 43.38
CA LYS A 142 16.73 -17.26 43.70
C LYS A 142 16.06 -16.67 42.46
N GLU A 143 16.75 -16.62 41.32
CA GLU A 143 16.24 -16.09 40.07
C GLU A 143 15.37 -17.11 39.30
N GLU A 144 15.75 -18.39 39.31
CA GLU A 144 15.01 -19.47 38.64
C GLU A 144 13.59 -19.64 39.19
N ALA A 145 13.41 -19.48 40.51
CA ALA A 145 12.10 -19.48 41.17
C ALA A 145 11.14 -18.38 40.67
N ILE A 146 11.68 -17.23 40.23
CA ILE A 146 10.91 -16.11 39.68
C ILE A 146 10.60 -16.34 38.19
N SER A 147 11.52 -16.97 37.46
CA SER A 147 11.41 -17.21 36.02
C SER A 147 10.39 -18.30 35.63
N PHE A 148 10.19 -19.30 36.51
CA PHE A 148 9.26 -20.41 36.28
C PHE A 148 7.80 -19.93 36.25
N GLY A 149 7.41 -19.02 37.16
CA GLY A 149 6.07 -18.43 37.20
C GLY A 149 5.72 -17.51 36.02
N LEU A 150 6.72 -16.94 35.32
CA LEU A 150 6.48 -16.06 34.16
C LEU A 150 6.42 -16.80 32.80
N ARG A 151 6.82 -18.09 32.76
CA ARG A 151 6.81 -18.89 31.52
C ARG A 151 5.43 -19.46 31.20
N GLU A 152 4.67 -19.91 32.20
CA GLU A 152 3.33 -20.51 31.98
C GLU A 152 2.30 -19.51 31.40
N ASP A 153 2.44 -18.21 31.71
CA ASP A 153 1.52 -17.15 31.22
C ASP A 153 1.72 -16.75 29.75
N LYS A 154 2.86 -17.08 29.13
CA LYS A 154 3.11 -16.70 27.73
C LYS A 154 2.43 -17.65 26.77
N ASP A 155 2.53 -18.95 26.99
CA ASP A 155 2.04 -19.97 26.06
C ASP A 155 0.51 -20.00 25.97
N ASN A 156 -0.18 -19.76 27.09
CA ASN A 156 -1.64 -19.62 27.12
C ASN A 156 -2.13 -18.37 26.38
N ARG A 157 -1.40 -17.24 26.45
CA ARG A 157 -1.77 -16.01 25.73
C ARG A 157 -1.60 -16.16 24.22
N PHE A 158 -0.50 -16.74 23.76
CA PHE A 158 -0.29 -16.97 22.33
C PHE A 158 -1.32 -17.94 21.74
N SER A 159 -1.76 -18.96 22.50
CA SER A 159 -2.83 -19.88 22.09
C SER A 159 -4.16 -19.15 21.90
N ASN A 160 -4.53 -18.27 22.84
CA ASN A 160 -5.77 -17.51 22.75
C ASN A 160 -5.75 -16.48 21.61
N ILE A 161 -4.62 -15.81 21.38
CA ILE A 161 -4.47 -14.85 20.27
C ILE A 161 -4.61 -15.56 18.91
N LYS A 162 -3.99 -16.74 18.74
CA LYS A 162 -4.13 -17.55 17.51
C LYS A 162 -5.59 -17.89 17.22
N LYS A 163 -6.35 -18.32 18.24
CA LYS A 163 -7.78 -18.64 18.10
C LYS A 163 -8.62 -17.43 17.70
N THR A 164 -8.39 -16.29 18.35
CA THR A 164 -9.13 -15.05 18.04
C THR A 164 -8.87 -14.57 16.62
N ILE A 165 -7.61 -14.61 16.16
CA ILE A 165 -7.25 -14.19 14.79
C ILE A 165 -7.86 -15.15 13.77
N ALA A 166 -7.77 -16.47 13.99
CA ALA A 166 -8.36 -17.47 13.10
C ALA A 166 -9.87 -17.25 12.94
N ASN A 167 -10.60 -17.09 14.05
CA ASN A 167 -12.05 -16.84 14.03
C ASN A 167 -12.41 -15.53 13.32
N ALA A 168 -11.63 -14.46 13.53
CA ALA A 168 -11.89 -13.17 12.89
C ALA A 168 -11.67 -13.22 11.37
N ILE A 169 -10.66 -13.95 10.91
CA ILE A 169 -10.39 -14.15 9.48
C ILE A 169 -11.50 -14.99 8.86
N GLU A 170 -11.89 -16.09 9.51
CA GLU A 170 -12.96 -16.97 9.04
C GLU A 170 -14.27 -16.20 8.88
N LEU A 171 -14.66 -15.39 9.88
CA LEU A 171 -15.86 -14.55 9.80
C LEU A 171 -15.81 -13.55 8.64
N ARG A 172 -14.66 -12.92 8.39
CA ARG A 172 -14.51 -11.92 7.32
C ARG A 172 -14.44 -12.54 5.93
N LEU A 173 -13.89 -13.73 5.81
CA LEU A 173 -13.68 -14.41 4.53
C LEU A 173 -14.77 -15.41 4.17
N LYS A 174 -15.72 -15.69 5.07
CA LYS A 174 -16.83 -16.63 4.85
C LYS A 174 -17.61 -16.38 3.56
N GLN A 175 -17.74 -15.12 3.15
CA GLN A 175 -18.47 -14.70 1.95
C GLN A 175 -17.54 -14.32 0.78
N ALA A 176 -16.21 -14.39 0.96
CA ALA A 176 -15.26 -13.98 -0.08
C ALA A 176 -15.35 -14.90 -1.32
N GLU A 177 -15.70 -16.17 -1.12
CA GLU A 177 -15.90 -17.15 -2.19
C GLU A 177 -17.21 -16.92 -2.98
N GLU A 178 -18.15 -16.15 -2.44
CA GLU A 178 -19.39 -15.77 -3.14
C GLU A 178 -19.16 -14.55 -4.06
N GLN A 179 -18.09 -13.79 -3.82
CA GLN A 179 -17.75 -12.60 -4.59
C GLN A 179 -17.12 -12.98 -5.93
N LYS A 180 -17.92 -12.91 -6.99
CA LYS A 180 -17.54 -13.34 -8.35
C LYS A 180 -16.21 -12.75 -8.84
N ASN A 181 -15.94 -11.48 -8.52
CA ASN A 181 -14.73 -10.80 -8.97
C ASN A 181 -13.47 -11.36 -8.32
N LEU A 182 -13.54 -11.77 -7.04
CA LEU A 182 -12.40 -12.36 -6.33
C LEU A 182 -12.10 -13.76 -6.87
N VAL A 183 -13.13 -14.57 -7.05
CA VAL A 183 -13.04 -15.92 -7.64
C VAL A 183 -12.46 -15.86 -9.05
N LEU A 184 -12.94 -14.93 -9.88
CA LEU A 184 -12.41 -14.74 -11.24
C LEU A 184 -10.95 -14.29 -11.23
N ALA A 185 -10.55 -13.40 -10.32
CA ALA A 185 -9.16 -12.98 -10.19
C ALA A 185 -8.23 -14.16 -9.85
N THR A 186 -8.65 -15.07 -8.97
CA THR A 186 -7.90 -16.28 -8.61
C THR A 186 -7.78 -17.28 -9.77
N ILE A 187 -8.83 -17.42 -10.58
CA ILE A 187 -8.85 -18.34 -11.74
C ILE A 187 -7.99 -17.82 -12.90
N LEU A 188 -7.95 -16.50 -13.09
CA LEU A 188 -7.23 -15.85 -14.18
C LEU A 188 -5.71 -15.86 -14.00
N ASP A 189 -5.21 -15.91 -12.75
CA ASP A 189 -3.79 -16.06 -12.46
C ASP A 189 -3.39 -17.55 -12.46
N PRO A 190 -2.53 -18.01 -13.40
CA PRO A 190 -2.15 -19.42 -13.51
C PRO A 190 -1.54 -20.00 -12.22
N ARG A 191 -0.95 -19.18 -11.36
CA ARG A 191 -0.31 -19.61 -10.11
C ARG A 191 -1.31 -20.02 -9.04
N PHE A 192 -2.52 -19.48 -9.08
CA PHE A 192 -3.50 -19.63 -7.99
C PHE A 192 -4.73 -20.47 -8.38
N LYS A 193 -4.85 -20.83 -9.66
CA LYS A 193 -5.99 -21.50 -10.28
C LYS A 193 -6.44 -22.81 -9.60
N THR A 194 -5.53 -23.54 -8.95
CA THR A 194 -5.79 -24.85 -8.35
C THR A 194 -5.55 -24.90 -6.84
N ILE A 195 -5.06 -23.81 -6.23
CA ILE A 195 -4.62 -23.80 -4.83
C ILE A 195 -5.80 -23.56 -3.87
N TYR A 196 -6.73 -22.71 -4.27
CA TYR A 196 -7.76 -22.19 -3.35
C TYR A 196 -9.19 -22.61 -3.68
N LEU A 197 -9.44 -23.12 -4.90
CA LEU A 197 -10.79 -23.52 -5.33
C LEU A 197 -10.82 -25.02 -5.58
N ASP A 198 -11.78 -25.69 -4.96
CA ASP A 198 -12.06 -27.09 -5.24
C ASP A 198 -12.50 -27.29 -6.70
N SER A 199 -12.19 -28.47 -7.24
CA SER A 199 -12.42 -28.86 -8.64
C SER A 199 -13.90 -28.78 -9.02
N SER A 200 -14.80 -29.06 -8.08
CA SER A 200 -16.25 -28.96 -8.26
C SER A 200 -16.70 -27.51 -8.53
N ARG A 201 -16.18 -26.57 -7.73
CA ARG A 201 -16.48 -25.13 -7.85
C ARG A 201 -15.85 -24.49 -9.07
N LEU A 202 -14.65 -24.92 -9.46
CA LEU A 202 -13.97 -24.42 -10.64
C LEU A 202 -14.81 -24.60 -11.93
N ASN A 203 -15.56 -25.71 -12.04
CA ASN A 203 -16.43 -25.95 -13.18
C ASN A 203 -17.64 -25.01 -13.22
N GLN A 204 -18.23 -24.70 -12.06
CA GLN A 204 -19.33 -23.73 -11.94
C GLN A 204 -18.93 -22.32 -12.41
N TYR A 205 -17.66 -21.94 -12.26
CA TYR A 205 -17.17 -20.60 -12.61
C TYR A 205 -16.63 -20.48 -14.04
N LYS A 206 -16.31 -21.59 -14.72
CA LYS A 206 -15.97 -21.60 -16.15
C LYS A 206 -17.14 -21.09 -17.00
N ASP A 207 -18.37 -21.39 -16.59
CA ASP A 207 -19.59 -20.91 -17.25
C ASP A 207 -19.70 -19.38 -17.26
N TRP A 208 -19.06 -18.67 -16.31
CA TRP A 208 -19.06 -17.21 -16.26
C TRP A 208 -18.14 -16.57 -17.32
N GLN A 209 -17.17 -17.31 -17.86
CA GLN A 209 -16.24 -16.83 -18.88
C GLN A 209 -16.89 -16.73 -20.27
N HIS A 210 -18.03 -17.41 -20.50
CA HIS A 210 -18.69 -17.47 -21.80
C HIS A 210 -19.66 -16.32 -22.11
N ARG A 211 -19.81 -15.31 -21.23
CA ARG A 211 -20.61 -14.12 -21.57
C ARG A 211 -19.82 -13.14 -22.47
N PRO A 212 -20.35 -12.73 -23.63
CA PRO A 212 -19.54 -12.04 -24.64
C PRO A 212 -19.08 -10.63 -24.22
N VAL A 213 -17.78 -10.38 -24.37
CA VAL A 213 -17.09 -9.10 -24.04
C VAL A 213 -17.45 -7.95 -25.00
N HIS A 214 -18.15 -8.22 -26.11
CA HIS A 214 -18.38 -7.24 -27.19
C HIS A 214 -19.46 -6.17 -26.92
N LEU A 215 -20.16 -6.21 -25.78
CA LEU A 215 -21.26 -5.26 -25.49
C LEU A 215 -20.92 -4.12 -24.52
N ARG A 216 -19.67 -3.97 -24.07
CA ARG A 216 -19.36 -3.02 -22.97
C ARG A 216 -18.61 -1.74 -23.37
N TRP A 217 -18.03 -1.64 -24.56
CA TRP A 217 -17.21 -0.47 -24.93
C TRP A 217 -17.26 -0.12 -26.41
N ARG A 218 -18.38 0.44 -26.89
CA ARG A 218 -18.44 1.42 -28.00
C ARG A 218 -19.89 1.78 -28.29
N GLN A 219 -20.29 2.98 -27.89
CA GLN A 219 -21.22 3.82 -28.67
C GLN A 219 -21.25 5.21 -28.07
N ASP A 220 -20.23 6.00 -28.41
CA ASP A 220 -20.38 7.44 -28.59
C ASP A 220 -19.51 7.80 -29.81
N LYS A 221 -20.14 7.72 -30.99
CA LYS A 221 -19.56 8.26 -32.22
C LYS A 221 -19.53 9.78 -32.07
N LYS A 222 -18.33 10.39 -31.98
CA LYS A 222 -18.21 11.84 -32.19
C LYS A 222 -18.77 12.20 -33.57
N PRO A 223 -19.64 13.22 -33.71
CA PRO A 223 -20.11 13.65 -35.01
C PRO A 223 -18.94 14.25 -35.81
N LYS A 224 -18.85 13.87 -37.08
CA LYS A 224 -17.90 14.48 -38.03
C LYS A 224 -18.32 15.92 -38.25
N LEU A 225 -17.44 16.87 -37.92
CA LEU A 225 -17.57 18.26 -38.34
C LEU A 225 -17.52 18.29 -39.88
N LYS A 226 -18.57 18.81 -40.49
CA LYS A 226 -18.54 19.35 -41.86
C LYS A 226 -18.10 20.80 -41.78
#